data_AF-A0A087BZT5-F1
#
_entry.id   AF-A0A087BZT5-F1
#
_cell.length_a   1.000
_cell.length_b   1.000
_cell.length_c   1.000
_cell.angle_alpha   90.00
_cell.angle_beta   90.00
_cell.angle_gamma   90.00
#
_symmetry.space_group_name_H-M   'P 1'
#
loop_
_entity.id
_entity.type
_entity.pdbx_description
1 polymer ?
#
loop_
_entity_poly.entity_id
_entity_poly.type
_entity_poly.pdbx_seq_one_letter_code
_entity_poly.pdbx_strand_id
1 'polypeptide(L)'
;MDRTALAALSNRLGGMQDTVQPVRVVDGDDMTALAVVSFDWPRTWNVSGGKFSATLHCTDPRRYSFQSHEWYLSGSYDVGSGFDYSSPEGVDYPISYGDDGVTASNSATLTNEGNSVAYPTFTTIGDFPGGFRLQAADGSILEWSDRVSSAAPVMIDTFNHRCMILGTEYSTPLSRREWFTVPKFGSLGVSLVPLQLSTGMMRVIMHDTYM
;
A
#
# COMPACT_ATOMS: atom_id res chain seq x y z
N MET A 1 -5.14 10.73 -42.61
CA MET A 1 -5.74 9.78 -41.63
C MET A 1 -7.03 9.27 -42.24
N ASP A 2 -7.20 7.95 -42.39
CA ASP A 2 -8.39 7.36 -43.03
C ASP A 2 -9.63 7.46 -42.12
N ARG A 3 -10.81 7.67 -42.70
CA ARG A 3 -12.09 7.81 -41.98
C ARG A 3 -12.39 6.59 -41.11
N THR A 4 -12.03 5.41 -41.62
CA THR A 4 -12.18 4.12 -40.91
C THR A 4 -11.34 4.08 -39.63
N ALA A 5 -10.11 4.60 -39.69
CA ALA A 5 -9.20 4.64 -38.55
C ALA A 5 -9.69 5.59 -37.45
N LEU A 6 -10.26 6.74 -37.84
CA LEU A 6 -10.83 7.70 -36.88
C LEU A 6 -12.08 7.14 -36.18
N ALA A 7 -12.95 6.43 -36.92
CA ALA A 7 -14.11 5.76 -36.35
C ALA A 7 -13.72 4.62 -35.39
N ALA A 8 -12.70 3.84 -35.74
CA ALA A 8 -12.18 2.80 -34.86
C ALA A 8 -11.60 3.37 -33.56
N LEU A 9 -10.88 4.50 -33.63
CA LEU A 9 -10.40 5.22 -32.44
C LEU A 9 -11.55 5.71 -31.56
N SER A 10 -12.57 6.34 -32.16
CA SER A 10 -13.78 6.81 -31.44
C SER A 10 -14.49 5.66 -30.72
N ASN A 11 -14.62 4.49 -31.35
CA ASN A 11 -15.24 3.33 -30.73
C ASN A 11 -14.41 2.78 -29.56
N ARG A 12 -13.07 2.77 -29.68
CA ARG A 12 -12.18 2.35 -28.58
C ARG A 12 -12.25 3.29 -27.39
N LEU A 13 -12.30 4.60 -27.64
CA LEU A 13 -12.46 5.62 -26.60
C LEU A 13 -13.86 5.56 -25.96
N GLY A 14 -14.91 5.34 -26.76
CA GLY A 14 -16.27 5.11 -26.26
C GLY A 14 -16.36 3.87 -25.34
N GLY A 15 -15.56 2.84 -25.58
CA GLY A 15 -15.47 1.69 -24.68
C GLY A 15 -14.84 1.99 -23.31
N MET A 16 -14.12 3.11 -23.16
CA MET A 16 -13.58 3.57 -21.88
C MET A 16 -14.54 4.50 -21.13
N GLN A 17 -15.64 4.91 -21.77
CA GLN A 17 -16.60 5.82 -21.19
C GLN A 17 -17.25 5.21 -19.94
N ASP A 18 -17.39 6.02 -18.89
CA ASP A 18 -18.03 5.68 -17.61
C ASP A 18 -17.35 4.50 -16.87
N THR A 19 -16.09 4.21 -17.22
CA THR A 19 -15.26 3.22 -16.50
C THR A 19 -14.19 3.92 -15.67
N VAL A 20 -13.86 3.34 -14.51
CA VAL A 20 -12.75 3.83 -13.67
C VAL A 20 -11.44 3.45 -14.33
N GLN A 21 -10.60 4.45 -14.59
CA GLN A 21 -9.29 4.30 -15.20
C GLN A 21 -8.21 4.89 -14.27
N PRO A 22 -7.06 4.21 -14.11
CA PRO A 22 -5.89 4.83 -13.52
C PRO A 22 -5.36 5.89 -14.49
N VAL A 23 -5.29 7.13 -14.04
CA VAL A 23 -4.77 8.25 -14.82
C VAL A 23 -3.46 8.72 -14.22
N ARG A 24 -2.44 8.81 -15.07
CA ARG A 24 -1.17 9.47 -14.76
C ARG A 24 -1.24 10.90 -15.25
N VAL A 25 -1.09 11.86 -14.35
CA VAL A 25 -1.06 13.29 -14.67
C VAL A 25 0.39 13.70 -14.78
N VAL A 26 0.80 14.15 -15.97
CA VAL A 26 2.16 14.62 -16.26
C VAL A 26 2.10 16.14 -16.37
N ASP A 27 2.06 16.84 -15.23
CA ASP A 27 1.90 18.31 -15.15
C ASP A 27 3.03 18.97 -14.32
N GLY A 28 4.26 18.49 -14.49
CA GLY A 28 5.45 18.94 -13.78
C GLY A 28 5.91 17.97 -12.68
N ASP A 29 4.97 17.43 -11.92
CA ASP A 29 5.19 16.32 -10.97
C ASP A 29 4.53 15.03 -11.47
N ASP A 30 5.17 13.90 -11.22
CA ASP A 30 4.72 12.59 -11.70
C ASP A 30 3.73 11.97 -10.70
N MET A 31 2.44 12.19 -10.93
CA MET A 31 1.36 11.81 -10.01
C MET A 31 0.31 10.93 -10.66
N THR A 32 -0.39 10.17 -9.84
CA THR A 32 -1.48 9.26 -10.24
C THR A 32 -2.77 9.57 -9.51
N ALA A 33 -3.90 9.36 -10.18
CA ALA A 33 -5.24 9.46 -9.62
C ALA A 33 -6.18 8.43 -10.28
N LEU A 34 -7.26 8.08 -9.60
CA LEU A 34 -8.32 7.23 -10.17
C LEU A 34 -9.45 8.12 -10.68
N ALA A 35 -9.76 8.02 -11.97
CA ALA A 35 -10.78 8.86 -12.60
C ALA A 35 -11.72 8.08 -13.51
N VAL A 36 -12.99 8.47 -13.52
CA VAL A 36 -13.96 8.05 -14.54
C VAL A 36 -13.84 8.97 -15.74
N VAL A 37 -13.69 8.40 -16.93
CA VAL A 37 -13.53 9.16 -18.17
C VAL A 37 -14.89 9.36 -18.85
N SER A 38 -15.19 10.60 -19.23
CA SER A 38 -16.33 10.95 -20.07
C SER A 38 -15.87 11.74 -21.28
N PHE A 39 -16.45 11.47 -22.44
CA PHE A 39 -16.10 12.11 -23.70
C PHE A 39 -17.29 12.89 -24.25
N ASP A 40 -17.05 14.15 -24.59
CA ASP A 40 -17.99 14.98 -25.34
C ASP A 40 -17.50 15.14 -26.77
N TRP A 41 -18.24 14.52 -27.69
CA TRP A 41 -17.91 14.50 -29.11
C TRP A 41 -18.69 15.59 -29.84
N PRO A 42 -18.03 16.41 -30.69
CA PRO A 42 -18.74 17.40 -31.48
C PRO A 42 -19.73 16.71 -32.44
N ARG A 43 -20.95 17.24 -32.51
CA ARG A 43 -22.01 16.69 -33.39
C ARG A 43 -21.66 16.79 -34.88
N THR A 44 -20.73 17.67 -35.25
CA THR A 44 -20.25 17.84 -36.62
C THR A 44 -18.92 17.14 -36.81
N TRP A 45 -18.92 16.09 -37.65
CA TRP A 45 -17.75 15.31 -37.98
C TRP A 45 -16.81 16.08 -38.92
N ASN A 46 -15.58 16.37 -38.46
CA ASN A 46 -14.57 17.01 -39.29
C ASN A 46 -13.43 16.02 -39.60
N VAL A 47 -13.29 15.68 -40.88
CA VAL A 47 -12.27 14.75 -41.40
C VAL A 47 -10.84 15.32 -41.36
N SER A 48 -10.68 16.63 -41.14
CA SER A 48 -9.40 17.32 -41.04
C SER A 48 -8.80 17.32 -39.63
N GLY A 49 -9.53 16.78 -38.66
CA GLY A 49 -9.20 16.85 -37.23
C GLY A 49 -10.36 17.46 -36.45
N GLY A 50 -10.93 16.69 -35.52
CA GLY A 50 -11.98 17.13 -34.61
C GLY A 50 -11.40 17.48 -33.25
N LYS A 51 -11.89 18.56 -32.64
CA LYS A 51 -11.70 18.81 -31.20
C LYS A 51 -12.80 18.07 -30.46
N PHE A 52 -12.45 17.27 -29.48
CA PHE A 52 -13.37 16.68 -28.52
C PHE A 52 -12.91 17.08 -27.13
N SER A 53 -13.82 17.02 -26.16
CA SER A 53 -13.47 17.23 -24.76
C SER A 53 -13.51 15.89 -24.04
N ALA A 54 -12.51 15.64 -23.20
CA ALA A 54 -12.52 14.52 -22.28
C ALA A 54 -12.53 15.10 -20.86
N THR A 55 -13.50 14.69 -20.05
CA THR A 55 -13.59 15.07 -18.64
C THR A 55 -13.26 13.86 -17.78
N LEU A 56 -12.27 14.03 -16.92
CA LEU A 56 -11.86 13.04 -15.93
C LEU A 56 -12.51 13.40 -14.60
N HIS A 57 -13.41 12.56 -14.12
CA HIS A 57 -14.04 12.71 -12.82
C HIS A 57 -13.35 11.80 -11.80
N CYS A 58 -12.49 12.39 -10.96
CA CYS A 58 -11.82 11.65 -9.89
C CYS A 58 -12.78 11.46 -8.71
N THR A 59 -13.14 10.22 -8.40
CA THR A 59 -13.99 9.90 -7.23
C THR A 59 -13.24 10.12 -5.92
N ASP A 60 -11.94 9.84 -5.92
CA ASP A 60 -11.02 10.27 -4.87
C ASP A 60 -10.29 11.54 -5.35
N PRO A 61 -10.46 12.69 -4.69
CA PRO A 61 -9.84 13.94 -5.12
C PRO A 61 -8.31 13.98 -4.89
N ARG A 62 -7.75 13.00 -4.18
CA ARG A 62 -6.32 12.95 -3.85
C ARG A 62 -5.48 12.54 -5.05
N ARG A 63 -4.26 13.08 -5.11
CA ARG A 63 -3.21 12.64 -6.01
C ARG A 63 -2.17 11.84 -5.23
N TYR A 64 -1.64 10.80 -5.85
CA TYR A 64 -0.65 9.91 -5.25
C TYR A 64 0.67 10.03 -6.01
N SER A 65 1.80 10.02 -5.31
CA SER A 65 3.12 9.94 -5.96
C SER A 65 3.18 8.72 -6.89
N PHE A 66 3.82 8.84 -8.05
CA PHE A 66 4.02 7.69 -8.92
C PHE A 66 4.88 6.62 -8.25
N GLN A 67 5.94 7.04 -7.56
CA GLN A 67 6.78 6.14 -6.77
C GLN A 67 6.10 5.79 -5.45
N SER A 68 6.02 4.49 -5.15
CA SER A 68 5.63 4.00 -3.83
C SER A 68 6.85 3.92 -2.91
N HIS A 69 6.59 4.11 -1.62
CA HIS A 69 7.49 3.74 -0.56
C HIS A 69 7.11 2.36 -0.03
N GLU A 70 8.12 1.55 0.26
CA GLU A 70 7.95 0.16 0.63
C GLU A 70 8.81 -0.20 1.83
N TRP A 71 8.21 -0.87 2.82
CA TRP A 71 8.89 -1.35 4.01
C TRP A 71 8.54 -2.80 4.28
N TYR A 72 9.45 -3.49 4.97
CA TYR A 72 9.28 -4.86 5.42
C TYR A 72 9.46 -4.92 6.92
N LEU A 73 8.42 -5.38 7.62
CA LEU A 73 8.42 -5.61 9.05
C LEU A 73 8.57 -7.10 9.30
N SER A 74 9.58 -7.49 10.07
CA SER A 74 9.72 -8.88 10.49
C SER A 74 8.81 -9.19 11.66
N GLY A 75 7.99 -10.22 11.51
CA GLY A 75 7.22 -10.83 12.59
C GLY A 75 7.98 -11.97 13.26
N SER A 76 9.28 -12.13 12.96
CA SER A 76 10.11 -13.09 13.70
C SER A 76 10.14 -12.68 15.16
N TYR A 77 9.58 -13.53 16.02
CA TYR A 77 9.76 -13.41 17.45
C TYR A 77 11.20 -13.84 17.74
N ASP A 78 12.11 -12.87 17.82
CA ASP A 78 13.52 -13.12 18.07
C ASP A 78 13.69 -13.74 19.46
N VAL A 79 13.73 -15.07 19.54
CA VAL A 79 14.20 -15.79 20.73
C VAL A 79 15.72 -15.79 20.67
N GLY A 80 16.32 -14.63 20.93
CA GLY A 80 17.72 -14.53 21.30
C GLY A 80 18.74 -14.87 20.21
N SER A 81 18.70 -14.18 19.06
CA SER A 81 19.91 -14.00 18.23
C SER A 81 20.61 -12.67 18.54
N GLY A 82 20.55 -12.23 19.80
CA GLY A 82 21.25 -11.05 20.30
C GLY A 82 22.58 -11.44 20.96
N PHE A 83 23.55 -10.52 20.96
CA PHE A 83 24.83 -10.64 21.66
C PHE A 83 24.64 -11.16 23.09
N ASP A 84 25.11 -12.37 23.38
CA ASP A 84 25.14 -12.91 24.74
C ASP A 84 26.42 -12.42 25.46
N TYR A 85 26.24 -11.53 26.45
CA TYR A 85 27.33 -11.04 27.32
C TYR A 85 27.55 -11.94 28.55
N SER A 86 26.89 -13.10 28.64
CA SER A 86 26.92 -13.96 29.83
C SER A 86 28.22 -14.78 29.99
N SER A 87 29.12 -14.77 29.00
CA SER A 87 30.44 -15.40 29.13
C SER A 87 31.38 -14.50 29.95
N PRO A 88 31.97 -14.99 31.06
CA PRO A 88 32.96 -14.25 31.85
C PRO A 88 34.25 -13.93 31.08
N GLU A 89 34.43 -14.47 29.86
CA GLU A 89 35.63 -14.33 29.03
C GLU A 89 35.50 -13.28 27.90
N GLY A 90 34.37 -12.58 27.81
CA GLY A 90 34.10 -11.60 26.74
C GLY A 90 33.54 -12.23 25.47
N VAL A 91 33.44 -11.43 24.41
CA VAL A 91 32.82 -11.82 23.13
C VAL A 91 33.64 -12.93 22.46
N ASP A 92 33.07 -14.13 22.39
CA ASP A 92 33.70 -15.28 21.73
C ASP A 92 33.54 -15.16 20.20
N TYR A 93 34.64 -15.30 19.47
CA TYR A 93 34.70 -15.16 18.01
C TYR A 93 34.84 -16.56 17.37
N PRO A 94 34.20 -16.85 16.22
CA PRO A 94 33.54 -15.91 15.31
C PRO A 94 32.07 -15.63 15.65
N ILE A 95 31.71 -14.35 15.55
CA ILE A 95 30.32 -13.88 15.65
C ILE A 95 29.53 -14.42 14.46
N SER A 96 28.51 -15.23 14.73
CA SER A 96 27.53 -15.66 13.73
C SER A 96 26.42 -14.63 13.63
N TYR A 97 26.20 -14.06 12.43
CA TYR A 97 25.20 -13.02 12.18
C TYR A 97 23.85 -13.56 11.70
N GLY A 98 23.63 -14.89 11.74
CA GLY A 98 22.51 -15.51 11.04
C GLY A 98 22.67 -15.40 9.52
N ASP A 99 22.05 -16.31 8.77
CA ASP A 99 22.30 -16.48 7.32
C ASP A 99 21.46 -15.52 6.44
N ASP A 100 20.65 -14.64 7.04
CA ASP A 100 19.74 -13.75 6.31
C ASP A 100 20.13 -12.28 6.52
N GLY A 101 20.90 -11.74 5.57
CA GLY A 101 21.39 -10.36 5.54
C GLY A 101 20.33 -9.26 5.33
N VAL A 102 19.10 -9.48 5.78
CA VAL A 102 18.10 -8.42 5.94
C VAL A 102 18.10 -8.08 7.42
N THR A 103 18.45 -6.84 7.78
CA THR A 103 18.21 -6.33 9.13
C THR A 103 16.69 -6.36 9.37
N ALA A 104 16.22 -7.48 9.89
CA ALA A 104 14.83 -7.82 10.08
C ALA A 104 14.28 -6.99 11.25
N SER A 105 14.04 -5.69 11.02
CA SER A 105 13.38 -4.87 12.01
C SER A 105 11.90 -5.22 12.07
N ASN A 106 11.37 -5.35 13.28
CA ASN A 106 9.94 -5.43 13.49
C ASN A 106 9.26 -4.06 13.42
N SER A 107 10.01 -2.98 13.12
CA SER A 107 9.50 -1.62 13.08
C SER A 107 9.96 -0.85 11.84
N ALA A 108 9.15 0.09 11.39
CA ALA A 108 9.49 1.02 10.31
C ALA A 108 8.92 2.41 10.61
N THR A 109 9.57 3.43 10.06
CA THR A 109 9.05 4.81 10.07
C THR A 109 8.50 5.14 8.70
N LEU A 110 7.17 5.21 8.60
CA LEU A 110 6.47 5.58 7.38
C LEU A 110 6.54 7.10 7.25
N THR A 111 7.08 7.61 6.15
CA THR A 111 7.26 9.07 5.94
C THR A 111 6.44 9.50 4.74
N ASN A 112 5.68 10.58 4.91
CA ASN A 112 4.84 11.18 3.88
C ASN A 112 5.36 12.58 3.57
N GLU A 113 5.91 12.74 2.37
CA GLU A 113 6.39 14.04 1.86
C GLU A 113 5.26 14.86 1.23
N GLY A 114 4.07 14.28 1.10
CA GLY A 114 2.88 14.92 0.56
C GLY A 114 2.26 15.98 1.47
N ASN A 115 1.50 16.89 0.86
CA ASN A 115 0.80 17.97 1.56
C ASN A 115 -0.56 17.55 2.17
N SER A 116 -0.98 16.30 1.95
CA SER A 116 -2.21 15.69 2.47
C SER A 116 -1.89 14.44 3.29
N VAL A 117 -2.83 13.98 4.12
CA VAL A 117 -2.71 12.73 4.89
C VAL A 117 -2.59 11.53 3.95
N ALA A 118 -1.65 10.63 4.26
CA ALA A 118 -1.43 9.39 3.52
C ALA A 118 -1.93 8.16 4.28
N TYR A 119 -2.31 7.13 3.52
CA TYR A 119 -2.95 5.91 4.01
C TYR A 119 -2.13 4.68 3.57
N PRO A 120 -1.37 4.05 4.48
CA PRO A 120 -0.57 2.87 4.14
C PRO A 120 -1.44 1.62 3.97
N THR A 121 -0.99 0.70 3.13
CA THR A 121 -1.56 -0.64 2.98
C THR A 121 -0.59 -1.66 3.55
N PHE A 122 -1.10 -2.57 4.38
CA PHE A 122 -0.31 -3.62 5.03
C PHE A 122 -0.67 -4.97 4.44
N THR A 123 0.31 -5.77 4.04
CA THR A 123 0.10 -7.11 3.48
C THR A 123 0.98 -8.10 4.20
N THR A 124 0.38 -9.12 4.80
CA THR A 124 1.14 -10.21 5.43
C THR A 124 1.82 -11.09 4.39
N ILE A 125 3.03 -11.55 4.69
CA ILE A 125 3.79 -12.52 3.92
C ILE A 125 4.21 -13.64 4.88
N GLY A 126 3.91 -14.89 4.56
CA GLY A 126 4.22 -16.01 5.46
C GLY A 126 3.12 -16.29 6.48
N ASP A 127 3.47 -17.05 7.53
CA ASP A 127 2.50 -17.61 8.47
C ASP A 127 2.49 -16.82 9.80
N PHE A 128 1.28 -16.47 10.28
CA PHE A 128 1.02 -15.95 11.62
C PHE A 128 -0.01 -16.84 12.32
N PRO A 129 0.42 -17.93 12.99
CA PRO A 129 -0.49 -18.94 13.54
C PRO A 129 -1.52 -18.41 14.55
N GLY A 130 -1.12 -17.43 15.36
CA GLY A 130 -1.97 -16.77 16.36
C GLY A 130 -2.48 -15.40 15.92
N GLY A 131 -2.21 -14.98 14.69
CA GLY A 131 -2.44 -13.61 14.23
C GLY A 131 -1.35 -12.63 14.62
N PHE A 132 -1.63 -11.35 14.50
CA PHE A 132 -0.64 -10.28 14.69
C PHE A 132 -1.28 -8.99 15.20
N ARG A 133 -0.45 -8.14 15.77
CA ARG A 133 -0.80 -6.77 16.18
C ARG A 133 0.15 -5.81 15.50
N LEU A 134 -0.41 -4.76 14.92
CA LEU A 134 0.33 -3.57 14.53
C LEU A 134 0.10 -2.49 15.59
N GLN A 135 1.19 -1.85 15.99
CA GLN A 135 1.16 -0.75 16.93
C GLN A 135 1.87 0.46 16.31
N ALA A 136 1.18 1.58 16.29
CA ALA A 136 1.72 2.84 15.82
C ALA A 136 2.27 3.67 16.99
N ALA A 137 3.20 4.57 16.69
CA ALA A 137 3.88 5.42 17.67
C ALA A 137 2.94 6.44 18.35
N ASP A 138 1.80 6.74 17.73
CA ASP A 138 0.73 7.56 18.30
C ASP A 138 -0.15 6.80 19.31
N GLY A 139 0.10 5.51 19.50
CA GLY A 139 -0.64 4.63 20.40
C GLY A 139 -1.77 3.84 19.72
N SER A 140 -2.05 4.10 18.44
CA SER A 140 -3.09 3.38 17.69
C SER A 140 -2.71 1.91 17.50
N ILE A 141 -3.69 1.02 17.65
CA ILE A 141 -3.52 -0.43 17.52
C ILE A 141 -4.50 -1.05 16.52
N LEU A 142 -3.95 -1.80 15.57
CA LEU A 142 -4.68 -2.75 14.73
C LEU A 142 -4.31 -4.17 15.14
N GLU A 143 -5.30 -4.97 15.50
CA GLU A 143 -5.06 -6.35 15.95
C GLU A 143 -5.92 -7.33 15.16
N TRP A 144 -5.25 -8.34 14.64
CA TRP A 144 -5.84 -9.45 13.91
C TRP A 144 -5.70 -10.73 14.74
N SER A 145 -6.83 -11.30 15.15
CA SER A 145 -6.86 -12.41 16.12
C SER A 145 -7.06 -13.80 15.50
N ASP A 146 -7.00 -13.93 14.18
CA ASP A 146 -7.16 -15.22 13.48
C ASP A 146 -5.85 -15.65 12.80
N ARG A 147 -5.74 -16.94 12.50
CA ARG A 147 -4.57 -17.49 11.82
C ARG A 147 -4.42 -16.87 10.43
N VAL A 148 -3.18 -16.53 10.08
CA VAL A 148 -2.81 -16.17 8.71
C VAL A 148 -1.87 -17.24 8.18
N SER A 149 -2.13 -17.72 6.97
CA SER A 149 -1.21 -18.59 6.26
C SER A 149 -0.63 -17.90 5.05
N SER A 150 0.55 -18.34 4.65
CA SER A 150 1.24 -17.91 3.43
C SER A 150 0.38 -18.03 2.16
N ALA A 151 -0.53 -19.01 2.11
CA ALA A 151 -1.46 -19.21 1.00
C ALA A 151 -2.64 -18.22 0.98
N ALA A 152 -2.91 -17.55 2.09
CA ALA A 152 -4.05 -16.64 2.26
C ALA A 152 -3.59 -15.36 2.97
N PRO A 153 -2.84 -14.49 2.27
CA PRO A 153 -2.33 -13.25 2.85
C PRO A 153 -3.49 -12.30 3.18
N VAL A 154 -3.40 -11.66 4.34
CA VAL A 154 -4.28 -10.59 4.77
C VAL A 154 -3.73 -9.27 4.26
N MET A 155 -4.57 -8.53 3.53
CA MET A 155 -4.31 -7.16 3.11
C MET A 155 -5.19 -6.21 3.91
N ILE A 156 -4.59 -5.29 4.65
CA ILE A 156 -5.26 -4.26 5.44
C ILE A 156 -5.14 -2.94 4.70
N ASP A 157 -6.29 -2.39 4.31
CA ASP A 157 -6.43 -1.11 3.65
C ASP A 157 -6.91 -0.07 4.67
N THR A 158 -6.01 0.82 5.09
CA THR A 158 -6.31 1.87 6.07
C THR A 158 -7.14 3.01 5.49
N PHE A 159 -7.22 3.15 4.18
CA PHE A 159 -8.05 4.18 3.55
C PHE A 159 -9.53 3.79 3.60
N ASN A 160 -9.83 2.55 3.22
CA ASN A 160 -11.21 2.03 3.20
C ASN A 160 -11.61 1.34 4.51
N HIS A 161 -10.74 1.32 5.52
CA HIS A 161 -10.99 0.68 6.82
C HIS A 161 -11.45 -0.79 6.70
N ARG A 162 -10.77 -1.57 5.85
CA ARG A 162 -11.17 -2.95 5.56
C ARG A 162 -9.97 -3.89 5.44
N CYS A 163 -10.23 -5.17 5.69
CA CYS A 163 -9.27 -6.24 5.46
C CYS A 163 -9.75 -7.14 4.32
N MET A 164 -8.83 -7.63 3.51
CA MET A 164 -9.09 -8.52 2.39
C MET A 164 -8.23 -9.77 2.47
N ILE A 165 -8.82 -10.92 2.16
CA ILE A 165 -8.12 -12.18 1.94
C ILE A 165 -8.53 -12.67 0.55
N LEU A 166 -7.55 -12.94 -0.31
CA LEU A 166 -7.79 -13.44 -1.67
C LEU A 166 -8.83 -12.61 -2.45
N GLY A 167 -8.83 -11.29 -2.26
CA GLY A 167 -9.74 -10.36 -2.92
C GLY A 167 -11.16 -10.29 -2.34
N THR A 168 -11.47 -11.03 -1.27
CA THR A 168 -12.74 -10.97 -0.56
C THR A 168 -12.57 -10.21 0.74
N GLU A 169 -13.53 -9.35 1.09
CA GLU A 169 -13.51 -8.65 2.37
C GLU A 169 -13.68 -9.64 3.52
N TYR A 170 -12.76 -9.57 4.49
CA TYR A 170 -12.77 -10.43 5.67
C TYR A 170 -12.27 -9.62 6.87
N SER A 171 -13.11 -8.69 7.35
CA SER A 171 -12.78 -7.78 8.45
C SER A 171 -13.19 -8.29 9.84
N THR A 172 -13.86 -9.45 9.91
CA THR A 172 -14.41 -10.02 11.16
C THR A 172 -13.34 -10.30 12.23
N PRO A 173 -12.16 -10.85 11.91
CA PRO A 173 -11.12 -11.13 12.91
C PRO A 173 -10.32 -9.93 13.42
N LEU A 174 -10.63 -8.73 12.91
CA LEU A 174 -9.97 -7.50 13.34
C LEU A 174 -10.54 -7.08 14.70
N SER A 175 -9.88 -7.46 15.78
CA SER A 175 -10.31 -7.28 17.17
C SER A 175 -10.13 -5.83 17.65
N ARG A 176 -9.12 -5.12 17.15
CA ARG A 176 -8.87 -3.69 17.38
C ARG A 176 -8.76 -2.95 16.05
N ARG A 177 -9.45 -1.81 15.95
CA ARG A 177 -9.69 -1.08 14.70
C ARG A 177 -9.31 0.40 14.78
N GLU A 178 -8.15 0.69 15.35
CA GLU A 178 -7.62 2.05 15.41
C GLU A 178 -6.76 2.29 14.15
N TRP A 179 -7.41 2.77 13.10
CA TRP A 179 -6.81 2.91 11.77
C TRP A 179 -5.68 3.92 11.72
N PHE A 180 -4.60 3.56 11.03
CA PHE A 180 -3.41 4.40 10.95
C PHE A 180 -3.52 5.42 9.82
N THR A 181 -2.98 6.60 10.09
CA THR A 181 -2.83 7.67 9.10
C THR A 181 -1.47 8.32 9.26
N VAL A 182 -0.77 8.58 8.16
CA VAL A 182 0.48 9.33 8.19
C VAL A 182 0.17 10.81 7.93
N PRO A 183 0.51 11.73 8.86
CA PRO A 183 0.20 13.14 8.70
C PRO A 183 0.92 13.75 7.48
N LYS A 184 0.42 14.91 7.02
CA LYS A 184 1.09 15.69 5.96
C LYS A 184 2.49 16.12 6.41
N PHE A 185 3.47 16.05 5.52
CA PHE A 185 4.88 16.38 5.79
C PHE A 185 5.42 15.74 7.08
N GLY A 186 4.99 14.52 7.38
CA GLY A 186 5.21 13.91 8.68
C GLY A 186 5.47 12.42 8.56
N SER A 187 5.68 11.79 9.71
CA SER A 187 5.99 10.37 9.77
C SER A 187 5.25 9.66 10.90
N LEU A 188 5.11 8.35 10.74
CA LEU A 188 4.49 7.46 11.71
C LEU A 188 5.39 6.22 11.90
N GLY A 189 5.87 6.02 13.13
CA GLY A 189 6.50 4.76 13.50
C GLY A 189 5.45 3.66 13.63
N VAL A 190 5.67 2.51 13.00
CA VAL A 190 4.80 1.33 13.10
C VAL A 190 5.65 0.12 13.44
N SER A 191 5.18 -0.70 14.38
CA SER A 191 5.79 -1.97 14.76
C SER A 191 4.83 -3.14 14.61
N LEU A 192 5.34 -4.26 14.13
CA LEU A 192 4.67 -5.54 14.05
C LEU A 192 5.00 -6.38 15.30
N VAL A 193 3.95 -6.85 15.96
CA VAL A 193 4.02 -7.71 17.14
C VAL A 193 3.20 -8.97 16.86
N PRO A 194 3.83 -10.13 16.60
CA PRO A 194 3.09 -11.36 16.40
C PRO A 194 2.45 -11.82 17.73
N LEU A 195 1.24 -12.40 17.68
CA LEU A 195 0.54 -12.87 18.89
C LEU A 195 0.99 -14.27 19.34
N GLN A 196 1.73 -14.98 18.48
CA GLN A 196 2.35 -16.28 18.72
C GLN A 196 3.65 -16.34 17.91
N LEU A 197 4.54 -17.28 18.22
CA LEU A 197 5.73 -17.57 17.40
C LEU A 197 5.35 -17.67 15.91
N SER A 198 5.96 -16.80 15.10
CA SER A 198 5.76 -16.72 13.66
C SER A 198 7.07 -16.47 12.95
N THR A 199 7.15 -16.91 11.70
CA THR A 199 8.20 -16.55 10.74
C THR A 199 7.68 -15.58 9.68
N GLY A 200 6.44 -15.11 9.84
CA GLY A 200 5.80 -14.17 8.94
C GLY A 200 6.48 -12.81 8.94
N MET A 201 6.36 -12.12 7.81
CA MET A 201 6.74 -10.74 7.61
C MET A 201 5.50 -9.95 7.18
N MET A 202 5.62 -8.63 7.19
CA MET A 202 4.59 -7.75 6.66
C MET A 202 5.22 -6.73 5.73
N ARG A 203 4.65 -6.64 4.53
CA ARG A 203 4.97 -5.60 3.56
C ARG A 203 4.06 -4.41 3.80
N VAL A 204 4.64 -3.23 3.85
CA VAL A 204 3.90 -1.96 3.95
C VAL A 204 4.16 -1.17 2.67
N ILE A 205 3.10 -0.73 2.00
CA ILE A 205 3.18 0.11 0.81
C ILE A 205 2.44 1.41 1.09
N MET A 206 3.05 2.53 0.72
CA MET A 206 2.43 3.85 0.83
C MET A 206 2.84 4.71 -0.36
N HIS A 207 1.97 5.66 -0.71
CA HIS A 207 2.28 6.73 -1.65
C HIS A 207 2.19 8.07 -0.93
N ASP A 208 3.06 9.01 -1.26
CA ASP A 208 2.93 10.38 -0.81
C ASP A 208 1.64 10.95 -1.39
N THR A 209 0.87 11.63 -0.54
CA THR A 209 -0.50 12.03 -0.89
C THR A 209 -0.60 13.55 -0.99
N TYR A 210 -1.19 14.03 -2.09
CA TYR A 210 -1.28 15.44 -2.44
C TYR A 210 -2.73 15.87 -2.68
N MET A 211 -3.04 17.14 -2.34
CA MET A 211 -4.33 17.79 -2.58
C MET A 211 -4.15 19.26 -3.00
#